data_AF-A0A559QR34-F1
#
_entry.id   AF-A0A559QR34-F1
#
_cell.length_a   1.000
_cell.length_b   1.000
_cell.length_c   1.000
_cell.angle_alpha   90.00
_cell.angle_beta   90.00
_cell.angle_gamma   90.00
#
_symmetry.space_group_name_H-M   'P 1'
#
loop_
_entity.id
_entity.type
_entity.pdbx_description
1 polymer ?
#
loop_
_entity_poly.entity_id
_entity_poly.type
_entity_poly.pdbx_seq_one_letter_code
_entity_poly.pdbx_strand_id
1 'polypeptide(L)'
;MSESVVKEVLISTVKELEASGDIVVVNPIENAVALKLFEKVQEVSPNLLTASELGGIINALSAHKLGFGLDDSDFQTILGISKEQLAAAVEKLKATEW
;
A
#
# COMPACT_ATOMS: atom_id res chain seq x y z
N MET A 1 7.70 -0.47 -10.55
CA MET A 1 7.90 -0.86 -9.14
C MET A 1 7.54 0.37 -8.31
N SER A 2 6.28 0.53 -7.92
CA SER A 2 5.90 1.68 -7.09
C SER A 2 6.40 1.42 -5.68
N GLU A 3 7.32 2.27 -5.19
CA GLU A 3 7.62 2.34 -3.76
C GLU A 3 6.31 2.60 -3.00
N SER A 4 6.20 2.13 -1.76
CA SER A 4 4.96 2.24 -0.98
C SER A 4 4.51 3.71 -0.90
N VAL A 5 3.25 4.00 -1.25
CA VAL A 5 2.66 5.35 -1.13
C VAL A 5 2.83 5.90 0.29
N VAL A 6 2.74 5.02 1.30
CA VAL A 6 2.95 5.39 2.71
C VAL A 6 4.40 5.84 2.95
N LYS A 7 5.39 5.16 2.37
CA LYS A 7 6.80 5.55 2.47
C LYS A 7 7.05 6.93 1.87
N GLU A 8 6.49 7.20 0.68
CA GLU A 8 6.64 8.49 0.01
C GLU A 8 6.01 9.64 0.83
N VAL A 9 4.80 9.42 1.36
CA VAL A 9 4.12 10.38 2.23
C VAL A 9 4.95 10.65 3.48
N LEU A 10 5.46 9.62 4.14
CA LEU A 10 6.30 9.79 5.34
C LEU A 10 7.59 10.59 5.05
N ILE A 11 8.22 10.37 3.88
CA ILE A 11 9.39 11.16 3.46
C ILE A 11 9.01 12.63 3.27
N SER A 12 7.90 12.91 2.57
CA SER A 12 7.42 14.30 2.36
C SER A 12 7.15 14.99 3.69
N THR A 13 6.39 14.35 4.58
CA THR A 13 6.02 14.92 5.88
C THR A 13 7.24 15.22 6.74
N VAL A 14 8.23 14.32 6.80
CA VAL A 14 9.47 14.58 7.57
C VAL A 14 10.22 15.79 7.02
N LYS A 15 10.29 15.96 5.70
CA LYS A 15 10.93 17.13 5.07
C LYS A 15 10.17 18.43 5.36
N GLU A 16 8.84 18.40 5.35
CA GLU A 16 8.00 19.56 5.70
C GLU A 16 8.16 19.96 7.18
N LEU A 17 8.25 18.98 8.09
CA LEU A 17 8.49 19.22 9.51
C LEU A 17 9.89 19.77 9.78
N GLU A 18 10.90 19.31 9.03
CA GLU A 18 12.26 19.84 9.13
C GLU A 18 12.33 21.28 8.61
N ALA A 19 11.66 21.57 7.47
CA ALA A 19 11.63 22.90 6.88
C ALA A 19 10.87 23.94 7.72
N SER A 20 9.82 23.51 8.43
CA SER A 20 9.07 24.36 9.38
C SER A 20 9.80 24.56 10.72
N GLY A 21 10.83 23.76 10.99
CA GLY A 21 11.56 23.78 12.27
C GLY A 21 10.85 23.04 13.40
N ASP A 22 9.78 22.32 13.11
CA ASP A 22 9.06 21.48 14.08
C ASP A 22 9.92 20.31 14.57
N ILE A 23 10.83 19.83 13.70
CA ILE A 23 11.84 18.82 14.05
C ILE A 23 13.23 19.25 13.55
N VAL A 24 14.27 18.71 14.19
CA VAL A 24 15.66 18.82 13.72
C VAL A 24 16.22 17.40 13.55
N VAL A 25 16.59 17.04 12.32
CA VAL A 25 17.17 15.73 12.02
C VAL A 25 18.69 15.85 12.00
N VAL A 26 19.34 15.29 13.01
CA VAL A 26 20.82 15.32 13.14
C VAL A 26 21.50 14.09 12.54
N ASN A 27 20.72 13.11 12.09
CA ASN A 27 21.27 11.89 11.49
C ASN A 27 21.77 12.20 10.07
N PRO A 28 23.04 11.90 9.73
CA PRO A 28 23.59 12.21 8.41
C PRO A 28 23.03 11.32 7.28
N ILE A 29 22.32 10.24 7.61
CA ILE A 29 21.71 9.34 6.64
C ILE A 29 20.38 9.93 6.17
N GLU A 30 20.29 10.20 4.87
CA GLU A 30 19.07 10.73 4.25
C GLU A 30 17.86 9.80 4.49
N ASN A 31 16.71 10.39 4.81
CA ASN A 31 15.45 9.69 5.03
C ASN A 31 15.47 8.63 6.15
N ALA A 32 16.52 8.54 6.98
CA ALA A 32 16.64 7.55 8.04
C ALA A 32 15.47 7.57 9.03
N VAL A 33 14.98 8.78 9.36
CA VAL A 33 13.81 8.96 10.23
C VAL A 33 12.54 8.43 9.54
N ALA A 34 12.31 8.80 8.29
CA ALA A 34 11.15 8.36 7.52
C ALA A 34 11.14 6.83 7.31
N LEU A 35 12.30 6.21 7.07
CA LEU A 35 12.43 4.76 6.96
C LEU A 35 12.09 4.04 8.27
N LYS A 36 12.58 4.55 9.40
CA LYS A 36 12.27 3.97 10.71
C LYS A 36 10.78 4.11 11.08
N LEU A 37 10.16 5.24 10.72
CA LEU A 37 8.71 5.43 10.86
C LEU A 37 7.94 4.45 9.97
N PHE A 38 8.39 4.24 8.74
CA PHE A 38 7.79 3.30 7.81
C PHE A 38 7.86 1.86 8.32
N GLU A 39 9.01 1.42 8.86
CA GLU A 39 9.14 0.13 9.53
C GLU A 39 8.15 -0.01 10.69
N LYS A 40 7.98 1.05 11.50
CA LYS A 40 7.04 1.02 12.63
C LYS A 40 5.58 0.94 12.18
N VAL A 41 5.22 1.61 11.09
CA VAL A 41 3.88 1.52 10.49
C VAL A 41 3.62 0.09 9.99
N GLN A 42 4.62 -0.59 9.44
CA GLN A 42 4.48 -1.99 9.00
C GLN A 42 4.16 -2.95 10.14
N GLU A 43 4.55 -2.66 11.39
CA GLU A 43 4.21 -3.53 12.53
C GLU A 43 2.69 -3.58 12.81
N VAL A 44 1.98 -2.47 12.57
CA VAL A 44 0.52 -2.37 12.83
C VAL A 44 -0.31 -2.48 11.54
N SER A 45 0.32 -2.22 10.40
CA SER A 45 -0.31 -2.29 9.07
C SER A 45 0.67 -2.95 8.08
N PRO A 46 0.94 -4.27 8.22
CA PRO A 46 1.88 -4.99 7.36
C PRO A 46 1.43 -4.99 5.89
N ASN A 47 0.13 -4.84 5.68
CA ASN A 47 -0.52 -4.96 4.39
C ASN A 47 -0.54 -3.59 3.71
N LEU A 48 0.63 -3.14 3.25
CA LEU A 48 0.80 -1.87 2.50
C LEU A 48 0.26 -1.98 1.08
N LEU A 49 -1.04 -2.26 0.96
CA LEU A 49 -1.74 -2.27 -0.31
C LEU A 49 -1.64 -0.90 -0.97
N THR A 50 -1.29 -0.88 -2.25
CA THR A 50 -1.46 0.33 -3.06
C THR A 50 -2.95 0.64 -3.22
N ALA A 51 -3.29 1.88 -3.59
CA ALA A 51 -4.68 2.25 -3.85
C ALA A 51 -5.34 1.37 -4.94
N SER A 52 -4.56 0.99 -5.96
CA SER A 52 -5.00 0.09 -7.03
C SER A 52 -5.24 -1.33 -6.53
N GLU A 53 -4.34 -1.87 -5.70
CA GLU A 53 -4.49 -3.20 -5.10
C GLU A 53 -5.70 -3.26 -4.15
N LEU A 54 -5.86 -2.26 -3.28
CA LEU A 54 -7.01 -2.16 -2.38
C LEU A 54 -8.33 -2.04 -3.18
N GLY A 55 -8.36 -1.18 -4.20
CA GLY A 55 -9.52 -1.03 -5.08
C GLY A 55 -9.88 -2.34 -5.79
N GLY A 56 -8.88 -3.05 -6.32
CA GLY A 56 -9.09 -4.34 -6.96
C GLY A 56 -9.59 -5.43 -6.02
N ILE A 57 -9.11 -5.48 -4.77
CA ILE A 57 -9.64 -6.38 -3.74
C ILE A 57 -11.11 -6.04 -3.40
N ILE A 58 -11.44 -4.76 -3.23
CA ILE A 58 -12.82 -4.30 -2.96
C ILE A 58 -13.75 -4.69 -4.11
N ASN A 59 -13.29 -4.50 -5.35
CA ASN A 59 -14.04 -4.88 -6.54
C ASN A 59 -14.22 -6.40 -6.61
N ALA A 60 -13.17 -7.18 -6.29
CA ALA A 60 -13.23 -8.64 -6.30
C ALA A 60 -14.20 -9.18 -5.24
N LEU A 61 -14.15 -8.61 -4.03
CA LEU A 61 -15.11 -8.91 -2.96
C LEU A 61 -16.53 -8.53 -3.35
N SER A 62 -16.72 -7.50 -4.17
CA SER A 62 -18.03 -7.03 -4.63
C SER A 62 -18.53 -7.75 -5.89
N ALA A 63 -17.70 -8.58 -6.53
CA ALA A 63 -18.02 -9.23 -7.80
C ALA A 63 -19.24 -10.15 -7.72
N HIS A 64 -19.52 -10.76 -6.56
CA HIS A 64 -20.74 -11.54 -6.34
C HIS A 64 -22.04 -10.72 -6.55
N LYS A 65 -21.98 -9.39 -6.44
CA LYS A 65 -23.12 -8.49 -6.70
C LYS A 65 -23.38 -8.26 -8.19
N LEU A 66 -22.45 -8.66 -9.07
CA LEU A 66 -22.59 -8.51 -10.52
C LEU A 66 -23.48 -9.59 -11.13
N GLY A 67 -23.76 -10.69 -10.41
CA GLY A 67 -24.72 -11.72 -10.83
C GLY A 67 -24.20 -12.72 -11.87
N PHE A 68 -22.89 -12.70 -12.19
CA PHE A 68 -22.22 -13.67 -13.06
C PHE A 68 -20.81 -13.99 -12.55
N GLY A 69 -20.25 -15.12 -12.98
CA GLY A 69 -18.87 -15.50 -12.65
C GLY A 69 -17.87 -14.67 -13.44
N LEU A 70 -16.78 -14.24 -12.80
CA LEU A 70 -15.70 -13.49 -13.45
C LEU A 70 -14.84 -14.41 -14.31
N ASP A 71 -14.57 -13.99 -15.55
CA ASP A 71 -13.57 -14.60 -16.43
C ASP A 71 -12.25 -13.79 -16.47
N ASP A 72 -11.27 -14.25 -17.24
CA ASP A 72 -9.93 -13.62 -17.30
C ASP A 72 -9.98 -12.16 -17.80
N SER A 73 -10.92 -11.83 -18.67
CA SER A 73 -11.07 -10.49 -19.23
C SER A 73 -11.63 -9.51 -18.21
N ASP A 74 -12.45 -10.00 -17.28
CA ASP A 74 -13.08 -9.21 -16.22
C ASP A 74 -12.10 -8.69 -15.17
N PHE A 75 -10.93 -9.32 -15.00
CA PHE A 75 -9.94 -8.86 -14.02
C PHE A 75 -9.45 -7.44 -14.35
N GLN A 76 -9.04 -7.23 -15.60
CA GLN A 76 -8.61 -5.90 -16.03
C GLN A 76 -9.78 -4.92 -16.18
N THR A 77 -10.91 -5.37 -16.73
CA THR A 77 -12.01 -4.46 -17.09
C THR A 77 -12.95 -4.11 -15.93
N ILE A 78 -13.11 -5.00 -14.95
CA ILE A 78 -14.00 -4.83 -13.80
C ILE A 78 -13.21 -4.61 -12.51
N LEU A 79 -12.17 -5.41 -12.26
CA LEU A 79 -11.39 -5.26 -11.03
C LEU A 79 -10.35 -4.15 -11.13
N GLY A 80 -9.92 -3.80 -12.35
CA GLY A 80 -8.90 -2.78 -12.60
C GLY A 80 -7.48 -3.24 -12.29
N ILE A 81 -7.28 -4.54 -12.04
CA ILE A 81 -5.98 -5.19 -11.79
C ILE A 81 -5.96 -6.59 -12.40
N SER A 82 -4.78 -7.10 -12.78
CA SER A 82 -4.65 -8.46 -13.31
C SER A 82 -4.81 -9.52 -12.22
N LYS A 83 -4.97 -10.79 -12.63
CA LYS A 83 -4.98 -11.94 -11.71
C LYS A 83 -3.70 -12.01 -10.87
N GLU A 84 -2.56 -11.76 -11.49
CA GLU A 84 -1.25 -11.78 -10.85
C GLU A 84 -1.12 -10.66 -9.83
N GLN A 85 -1.63 -9.46 -10.16
CA GLN A 85 -1.68 -8.32 -9.25
C GLN A 85 -2.63 -8.58 -8.07
N LEU A 86 -3.79 -9.19 -8.30
CA LEU A 86 -4.71 -9.56 -7.23
C LEU A 86 -4.09 -10.64 -6.32
N ALA A 87 -3.44 -11.66 -6.89
CA ALA A 87 -2.74 -12.68 -6.13
C ALA A 87 -1.63 -12.07 -5.26
N ALA A 88 -0.80 -11.18 -5.82
CA ALA A 88 0.22 -10.46 -5.06
C ALA A 88 -0.38 -9.60 -3.94
N ALA A 89 -1.51 -8.94 -4.19
CA ALA A 89 -2.23 -8.16 -3.18
C ALA A 89 -2.80 -9.03 -2.05
N VAL A 90 -3.33 -10.22 -2.39
CA VAL A 90 -3.82 -11.20 -1.40
C VAL A 90 -2.68 -11.78 -0.56
N GLU A 91 -1.50 -12.02 -1.13
CA GLU A 91 -0.33 -12.43 -0.35
C GLU A 91 0.08 -11.34 0.65
N LYS A 92 -0.04 -10.05 0.28
CA LYS A 92 0.15 -8.93 1.23
C LYS A 92 -0.91 -8.87 2.30
N LEU A 93 -2.10 -9.44 2.10
CA LEU A 93 -3.18 -9.46 3.08
C LEU A 93 -3.05 -10.58 4.12
N LYS A 94 -2.20 -11.57 3.89
CA LYS A 94 -1.93 -12.64 4.85
C LYS A 94 -1.20 -12.05 6.06
N ALA A 95 -2.00 -11.58 7.01
CA ALA A 95 -1.52 -11.30 8.35
C ALA A 95 -0.96 -12.60 8.96
N THR A 96 0.17 -12.45 9.63
CA THR A 96 0.77 -13.41 10.56
C THR A 96 -0.32 -13.84 11.55
N GLU A 97 -0.90 -15.03 11.35
CA GLU A 97 -1.89 -15.73 12.20
C GLU A 97 -3.09 -14.88 12.70
N TRP A 98 -4.28 -15.15 12.16
CA TRP A 98 -5.55 -14.81 12.82
C TRP A 98 -5.80 -15.69 14.04
#